data_AF-A0A8T7CMH3-F1
#
_entry.id   AF-A0A8T7CMH3-F1
#
_cell.length_a   1.000
_cell.length_b   1.000
_cell.length_c   1.000
_cell.angle_alpha   90.00
_cell.angle_beta   90.00
_cell.angle_gamma   90.00
#
_symmetry.space_group_name_H-M   'P 1'
#
loop_
_entity.id
_entity.type
_entity.pdbx_description
1 polymer ?
#
loop_
_entity_poly.entity_id
_entity_poly.type
_entity_poly.pdbx_seq_one_letter_code
_entity_poly.pdbx_strand_id
1 'polypeptide(L)'
;MNHHVDPEREQFEAFKKLPRDEPVMMLNLLRFRDKAVYEDGRDVSGHEAYETYGKESGPIFARVGGEIIWHGKPECTLIGPRDEHWDLAFIARYPTAGAFLEMVTDPDYQIAV
;
A
#
# COMPACT_ATOMS: atom_id res chain seq x y z
N MET A 1 -11.82 -15.44 -3.88
CA MET A 1 -10.75 -14.98 -2.96
C MET A 1 -11.31 -13.85 -2.14
N ASN A 2 -10.98 -13.80 -0.85
CA ASN A 2 -11.27 -12.62 -0.06
C ASN A 2 -10.32 -11.52 -0.54
N HIS A 3 -10.87 -10.42 -1.05
CA HIS A 3 -10.09 -9.27 -1.48
C HIS A 3 -10.08 -8.26 -0.34
N HIS A 4 -8.91 -8.05 0.26
CA HIS A 4 -8.70 -7.04 1.29
C HIS A 4 -8.01 -5.85 0.64
N VAL A 5 -8.76 -4.76 0.45
CA VAL A 5 -8.24 -3.51 -0.13
C VAL A 5 -8.01 -2.50 0.98
N ASP A 6 -9.01 -2.29 1.84
CA ASP A 6 -8.94 -1.37 2.96
C ASP A 6 -8.73 -2.11 4.28
N PRO A 7 -8.03 -1.50 5.26
CA PRO A 7 -7.90 -2.07 6.59
C PRO A 7 -9.24 -2.08 7.31
N GLU A 8 -9.50 -3.16 8.06
CA GLU A 8 -10.65 -3.20 8.95
C GLU A 8 -10.40 -2.34 10.20
N ARG A 9 -11.49 -1.83 10.81
CA ARG A 9 -11.39 -0.95 11.99
C ARG A 9 -10.55 -1.56 13.11
N GLU A 10 -10.69 -2.86 13.37
CA GLU A 10 -9.96 -3.54 14.43
C GLU A 10 -8.45 -3.61 14.15
N GLN A 11 -8.06 -3.82 12.89
CA GLN A 11 -6.67 -3.81 12.46
C GLN A 11 -6.07 -2.41 12.57
N PHE A 12 -6.83 -1.38 12.20
CA PHE A 12 -6.39 0.01 12.32
C PHE A 12 -6.23 0.45 13.78
N GLU A 13 -7.13 0.02 14.68
CA GLU A 13 -6.99 0.27 16.12
C GLU A 13 -5.80 -0.48 16.74
N ALA A 14 -5.48 -1.68 16.26
CA ALA A 14 -4.25 -2.38 16.65
C ALA A 14 -3.01 -1.61 16.19
N PHE A 15 -3.00 -1.10 14.95
CA PHE A 15 -1.91 -0.29 14.41
C PHE A 15 -1.66 0.98 15.22
N LYS A 16 -2.72 1.71 15.62
CA LYS A 16 -2.61 2.93 16.46
C LYS A 16 -1.96 2.71 17.83
N LYS A 17 -1.91 1.46 18.31
CA LYS A 17 -1.31 1.08 19.60
C LYS A 17 0.18 0.78 19.50
N LEU A 18 0.78 0.75 18.31
CA LEU A 18 2.21 0.58 18.14
C LEU A 18 3.00 1.71 18.82
N PRO A 19 4.25 1.45 19.26
CA PRO A 19 5.15 2.49 19.74
C PRO A 19 5.26 3.64 18.73
N ARG A 20 5.24 4.87 19.23
CA ARG A 20 5.21 6.09 18.40
C ARG A 20 6.60 6.64 18.07
N ASP A 21 7.63 6.03 18.63
CA ASP A 21 9.02 6.45 18.58
C ASP A 21 9.93 5.40 17.93
N GLU A 22 9.34 4.33 17.39
CA GLU A 22 10.05 3.27 16.68
C GLU A 22 9.70 3.23 15.19
N PRO A 23 10.67 2.92 14.32
CA PRO A 23 10.45 2.50 12.94
C PRO A 23 9.33 1.49 12.74
N VAL A 24 8.52 1.69 11.70
CA VAL A 24 7.58 0.68 11.22
C VAL A 24 7.98 0.25 9.81
N MET A 25 8.05 -1.06 9.58
CA MET A 25 8.28 -1.66 8.27
C MET A 25 6.99 -2.31 7.80
N MET A 26 6.33 -1.71 6.81
CA MET A 26 5.09 -2.19 6.23
C MET A 26 5.37 -3.08 5.02
N LEU A 27 5.18 -4.39 5.21
CA LEU A 27 5.17 -5.34 4.12
C LEU A 27 3.90 -5.14 3.27
N ASN A 28 4.10 -4.89 1.99
CA ASN A 28 3.04 -4.79 1.01
C ASN A 28 3.17 -5.94 0.02
N LEU A 29 2.09 -6.69 -0.16
CA LEU A 29 1.93 -7.75 -1.15
C LEU A 29 0.69 -7.40 -1.97
N LEU A 30 0.90 -7.04 -3.24
CA LEU A 30 -0.15 -6.47 -4.07
C LEU A 30 -0.54 -7.43 -5.17
N ARG A 31 -1.84 -7.56 -5.37
CA ARG A 31 -2.44 -8.24 -6.51
C ARG A 31 -3.37 -7.27 -7.22
N PHE A 32 -3.01 -6.92 -8.45
CA PHE A 32 -3.75 -5.97 -9.25
C PHE A 32 -4.97 -6.64 -9.87
N ARG A 33 -5.99 -5.81 -10.16
CA ARG A 33 -7.10 -6.22 -11.02
C ARG A 33 -6.67 -6.09 -12.47
N ASP A 34 -7.18 -6.95 -13.36
CA ASP A 34 -7.01 -6.78 -14.80
C ASP A 34 -7.51 -5.40 -15.26
N LYS A 35 -8.61 -4.95 -14.68
CA LYS A 35 -9.21 -3.63 -14.88
C LYS A 35 -9.46 -2.94 -13.54
N ALA A 36 -9.00 -1.69 -13.43
CA ALA A 36 -9.28 -0.86 -12.26
C ALA A 36 -10.77 -0.51 -12.17
N VAL A 37 -11.25 -0.26 -10.97
CA VAL A 37 -12.65 0.09 -10.71
C VAL A 37 -12.69 1.53 -10.24
N TYR A 38 -13.11 2.43 -11.13
CA TYR A 38 -13.34 3.84 -10.85
C TYR A 38 -14.83 4.16 -11.06
N GLU A 39 -15.38 5.07 -10.25
CA GLU A 39 -16.79 5.49 -10.36
C GLU A 39 -17.10 6.17 -11.70
N ASP A 40 -16.11 6.84 -12.29
CA ASP A 40 -16.25 7.51 -13.59
C ASP A 40 -16.17 6.57 -14.80
N GLY A 41 -15.94 5.27 -14.56
CA GLY A 41 -15.95 4.23 -15.57
C GLY A 41 -14.75 4.25 -16.54
N ARG A 42 -13.67 4.98 -16.23
CA ARG A 42 -12.46 4.99 -17.08
C ARG A 42 -11.90 3.57 -17.29
N ASP A 43 -11.39 3.32 -18.49
CA ASP A 43 -10.84 2.02 -18.87
C ASP A 43 -9.32 2.00 -18.71
N VAL A 44 -8.85 1.62 -17.53
CA VAL A 44 -7.43 1.50 -17.20
C VAL A 44 -7.16 0.20 -16.46
N SER A 45 -5.97 -0.37 -16.64
CA SER A 45 -5.56 -1.58 -15.92
C SER A 45 -5.29 -1.28 -14.44
N GLY A 46 -5.35 -2.31 -13.58
CA GLY A 46 -4.99 -2.14 -12.17
C GLY A 46 -3.52 -1.74 -11.98
N HIS A 47 -2.63 -2.15 -12.88
CA HIS A 47 -1.22 -1.75 -12.86
C HIS A 47 -1.05 -0.25 -13.17
N GLU A 48 -1.70 0.25 -14.22
CA GLU A 48 -1.64 1.69 -14.57
C GLU A 48 -2.26 2.58 -13.49
N ALA A 49 -3.37 2.12 -12.88
CA ALA A 49 -3.98 2.78 -11.73
C ALA A 49 -2.99 2.86 -10.55
N TYR A 50 -2.30 1.75 -10.24
CA TYR A 50 -1.33 1.72 -9.16
C TYR A 50 -0.09 2.59 -9.43
N GLU A 51 0.40 2.62 -10.68
CA GLU A 51 1.48 3.54 -11.07
C GLU A 51 1.08 5.01 -10.89
N THR A 52 -0.16 5.35 -11.19
CA THR A 52 -0.70 6.71 -11.02
C THR A 52 -0.73 7.06 -9.53
N TYR A 53 -1.30 6.18 -8.70
CA TYR A 53 -1.28 6.30 -7.24
C TYR A 53 0.16 6.51 -6.71
N GLY A 54 1.13 5.71 -7.17
CA GLY A 54 2.52 5.84 -6.74
C GLY A 54 3.18 7.17 -7.11
N LYS A 55 2.86 7.71 -8.29
CA LYS A 55 3.36 9.04 -8.73
C LYS A 55 2.80 10.17 -7.89
N GLU A 56 1.52 10.09 -7.53
CA GLU A 56 0.81 11.13 -6.78
C GLU A 56 1.12 11.07 -5.27
N SER A 57 1.16 9.87 -4.69
CA SER A 57 1.42 9.68 -3.26
C SER A 57 2.93 9.73 -2.91
N GLY A 58 3.82 9.45 -3.87
CA GLY A 58 5.27 9.41 -3.66
C GLY A 58 5.87 10.65 -2.99
N PRO A 59 5.56 11.88 -3.45
CA PRO A 59 6.04 13.11 -2.79
C PRO A 59 5.58 13.26 -1.34
N ILE A 60 4.36 12.81 -1.01
CA ILE A 60 3.79 12.86 0.34
C ILE A 60 4.48 11.82 1.23
N PHE A 61 4.62 10.59 0.71
CA PHE A 61 5.36 9.51 1.37
C PHE A 61 6.79 9.94 1.73
N ALA A 62 7.52 10.57 0.81
CA ALA A 62 8.86 11.08 1.07
C ALA A 62 8.87 12.23 2.10
N ARG A 63 7.86 13.12 2.06
CA ARG A 63 7.74 14.25 3.00
C ARG A 63 7.60 13.80 4.46
N VAL A 64 6.85 12.72 4.71
CA VAL A 64 6.71 12.13 6.06
C VAL A 64 7.91 11.25 6.47
N GLY A 65 8.97 11.20 5.65
CA GLY A 65 10.18 10.42 5.90
C GLY A 65 10.07 8.94 5.51
N GLY A 66 9.09 8.60 4.67
CA GLY A 66 8.91 7.26 4.13
C GLY A 66 10.03 6.86 3.16
N GLU A 67 10.45 5.60 3.22
CA GLU A 67 11.47 5.02 2.34
C GLU A 67 11.07 3.61 1.88
N ILE A 68 11.25 3.30 0.59
CA ILE A 68 11.14 1.92 0.11
C ILE A 68 12.49 1.24 0.30
N ILE A 69 12.60 0.36 1.31
CA ILE A 69 13.86 -0.28 1.68
C ILE A 69 14.09 -1.61 0.96
N TRP A 70 13.04 -2.16 0.35
CA TRP A 70 13.10 -3.35 -0.50
C TRP A 70 11.91 -3.33 -1.45
N HIS A 71 12.13 -3.77 -2.70
CA HIS A 71 11.06 -4.03 -3.66
C HIS A 71 11.44 -5.22 -4.55
N GLY A 72 10.44 -5.93 -5.06
CA GLY A 72 10.64 -7.06 -5.94
C GLY A 72 9.38 -7.42 -6.72
N LYS A 73 9.58 -8.10 -7.84
CA LYS A 73 8.52 -8.73 -8.63
C LYS A 73 8.47 -10.22 -8.29
N PRO A 74 7.46 -10.71 -7.54
CA PRO A 74 7.36 -12.13 -7.20
C PRO A 74 7.24 -12.99 -8.47
N GLU A 75 7.99 -14.09 -8.52
CA GLU A 75 8.00 -14.98 -9.70
C GLU A 75 7.13 -16.23 -9.51
N CYS A 76 7.06 -16.77 -8.29
CA CYS A 76 6.22 -17.91 -7.97
C CYS A 76 5.96 -18.04 -6.46
N THR A 77 4.87 -18.75 -6.12
CA THR A 77 4.58 -19.20 -4.76
C THR A 77 5.09 -20.63 -4.58
N LEU A 78 6.29 -20.78 -4.02
CA LEU A 78 6.91 -22.09 -3.83
C LEU A 78 6.22 -22.91 -2.72
N ILE A 79 5.76 -22.24 -1.66
CA ILE A 79 5.02 -22.84 -0.54
C ILE A 79 3.82 -21.94 -0.25
N GLY A 80 2.61 -22.47 -0.42
CA GLY A 80 1.36 -21.74 -0.24
C GLY A 80 0.22 -22.32 -1.09
N PRO A 81 -0.99 -21.75 -1.01
CA PRO A 81 -2.08 -22.05 -1.92
C PRO A 81 -1.68 -21.83 -3.38
N ARG A 82 -2.17 -22.68 -4.29
CA ARG A 82 -1.81 -22.61 -5.72
C ARG A 82 -2.32 -21.36 -6.43
N ASP A 83 -3.33 -20.73 -5.86
CA ASP A 83 -4.04 -19.58 -6.41
C ASP A 83 -3.57 -18.25 -5.79
N GLU A 84 -2.69 -18.31 -4.80
CA GLU A 84 -2.04 -17.15 -4.19
C GLU A 84 -0.85 -16.71 -5.04
N HIS A 85 -0.88 -15.45 -5.47
CA HIS A 85 0.18 -14.79 -6.22
C HIS A 85 0.11 -13.29 -5.99
N TRP A 86 1.22 -12.62 -6.25
CA TRP A 86 1.42 -11.19 -6.04
C TRP A 86 2.15 -10.60 -7.25
N ASP A 87 1.66 -9.47 -7.75
CA ASP A 87 2.24 -8.76 -8.89
C ASP A 87 3.41 -7.87 -8.46
N LEU A 88 3.34 -7.33 -7.24
CA LEU A 88 4.35 -6.46 -6.64
C LEU A 88 4.49 -6.75 -5.16
N ALA A 89 5.72 -6.78 -4.66
CA ALA A 89 6.02 -6.87 -3.25
C ALA A 89 7.05 -5.80 -2.86
N PHE A 90 6.84 -5.11 -1.74
CA PHE A 90 7.79 -4.13 -1.22
C PHE A 90 7.67 -3.95 0.29
N ILE A 91 8.70 -3.35 0.89
CA ILE A 91 8.68 -2.93 2.28
C ILE A 91 8.83 -1.41 2.31
N ALA A 92 7.78 -0.74 2.77
CA ALA A 92 7.79 0.69 3.07
C ALA A 92 8.18 0.90 4.53
N ARG A 93 9.28 1.59 4.75
CA ARG A 93 9.73 2.03 6.07
C ARG A 93 9.15 3.40 6.37
N TYR A 94 8.55 3.56 7.54
CA TYR A 94 8.21 4.85 8.13
C TYR A 94 9.07 5.12 9.37
N PRO A 95 9.42 6.38 9.68
CA PRO A 95 10.16 6.72 10.89
C PRO A 95 9.40 6.31 12.15
N THR A 96 8.07 6.48 12.14
CA THR A 96 7.15 6.13 13.23
C THR A 96 5.77 5.76 12.70
N ALA A 97 4.94 5.11 13.51
CA ALA A 97 3.51 4.92 13.18
C ALA A 97 2.77 6.26 12.99
N GLY A 98 3.21 7.33 13.66
CA GLY A 98 2.67 8.68 13.51
C GLY A 98 2.90 9.25 12.11
N ALA A 99 4.07 9.02 11.51
CA ALA A 99 4.37 9.46 10.14
C ALA A 99 3.46 8.80 9.09
N PHE A 100 3.14 7.52 9.27
CA PHE A 100 2.13 6.85 8.43
C PHE A 100 0.74 7.47 8.61
N LEU A 101 0.34 7.76 9.86
CA LEU A 101 -0.95 8.42 10.13
C LEU A 101 -1.03 9.81 9.49
N GLU A 102 0.04 10.59 9.57
CA GLU A 102 0.15 11.90 8.92
C GLU A 102 -0.11 11.77 7.41
N MET A 103 0.55 10.81 6.75
CA MET A 103 0.38 10.53 5.33
C MET A 103 -1.07 10.21 4.97
N VAL A 104 -1.74 9.27 5.66
CA VAL A 104 -3.12 8.87 5.31
C VAL A 104 -4.17 9.93 5.65
N THR A 105 -3.83 10.90 6.49
CA THR A 105 -4.68 12.07 6.80
C THR A 105 -4.37 13.29 5.93
N ASP A 106 -3.35 13.22 5.09
CA ASP A 106 -2.98 14.31 4.20
C ASP A 106 -4.05 14.48 3.10
N PRO A 107 -4.60 15.69 2.89
CA PRO A 107 -5.65 15.91 1.90
C PRO A 107 -5.22 15.54 0.48
N ASP A 108 -3.95 15.75 0.12
CA ASP A 108 -3.45 15.42 -1.21
C ASP A 108 -3.30 13.90 -1.37
N TYR A 109 -3.00 13.19 -0.28
CA TYR A 109 -2.94 11.73 -0.29
C TYR A 109 -4.33 11.12 -0.47
N GLN A 110 -5.35 11.71 0.17
CA GLN A 110 -6.74 11.26 0.03
C GLN A 110 -7.31 11.44 -1.39
N ILE A 111 -6.72 12.33 -2.19
CA ILE A 111 -7.08 12.47 -3.61
C ILE A 111 -6.46 11.35 -4.46
N ALA A 112 -5.28 10.86 -4.07
CA ALA A 112 -4.54 9.83 -4.80
C ALA A 112 -5.07 8.40 -4.60
N VAL A 113 -5.89 8.17 -3.57
CA VAL A 113 -6.42 6.85 -3.16
C VAL A 113 -7.84 6.62 -3.69
#